data_AF-A0A7K2KYP2-F1
#
_entry.id   AF-A0A7K2KYP2-F1
#
_cell.length_a   1.000
_cell.length_b   1.000
_cell.length_c   1.000
_cell.angle_alpha   90.00
_cell.angle_beta   90.00
_cell.angle_gamma   90.00
#
_symmetry.space_group_name_H-M   'P 1'
#
loop_
_entity.id
_entity.type
_entity.pdbx_description
1 polymer ?
#
loop_
_entity_poly.entity_id
_entity_poly.type
_entity_poly.pdbx_seq_one_letter_code
_entity_poly.pdbx_strand_id
1 'polypeptide(L)' 'MSKDRLDARIAQMEQEGTVFRPGVDVGRDLDAERLRSDHDAVVVATGATRPRELSCGGRRLSGVHHAM' A
#
# COMPACT_ATOMS: atom_id res chain seq x y z
N MET A 1 3.38 -16.14 6.90
CA MET A 1 1.94 -16.14 6.53
C MET A 1 1.85 -16.74 5.14
N SER A 2 1.08 -17.81 4.94
CA SER A 2 0.81 -18.31 3.58
C SER A 2 -0.16 -17.36 2.88
N LYS A 3 -0.12 -17.35 1.54
CA LYS A 3 -1.01 -16.53 0.72
C LYS A 3 -2.48 -16.86 1.00
N ASP A 4 -2.80 -18.13 1.19
CA ASP A 4 -4.16 -18.60 1.49
C ASP A 4 -4.78 -17.93 2.73
N ARG A 5 -3.98 -17.59 3.73
CA ARG A 5 -4.48 -16.92 4.94
C ARG A 5 -4.79 -15.44 4.70
N LEU A 6 -4.08 -14.80 3.78
CA LEU A 6 -4.42 -13.45 3.32
C LEU A 6 -5.73 -13.47 2.52
N ASP A 7 -5.84 -14.41 1.58
CA ASP A 7 -7.02 -14.54 0.72
C ASP A 7 -8.29 -14.78 1.54
N ALA A 8 -8.21 -15.65 2.55
CA ALA A 8 -9.32 -15.89 3.47
C ALA A 8 -9.76 -14.62 4.21
N ARG A 9 -8.81 -13.74 4.59
CA ARG A 9 -9.14 -12.49 5.30
C ARG A 9 -9.73 -11.44 4.36
N ILE A 10 -9.23 -11.34 3.13
CA ILE A 10 -9.81 -10.46 2.10
C ILE A 10 -11.25 -10.88 1.82
N ALA A 11 -11.47 -12.18 1.56
CA ALA A 11 -12.81 -12.72 1.28
C ALA A 11 -13.79 -12.47 2.43
N GLN A 12 -13.34 -12.59 3.68
CA GLN A 12 -14.16 -12.25 4.84
C GLN A 12 -14.58 -10.77 4.83
N MET A 13 -13.63 -9.85 4.60
CA MET A 13 -13.93 -8.41 4.59
C MET A 13 -14.87 -8.02 3.44
N GLU A 14 -14.75 -8.66 2.28
CA GLU A 14 -15.66 -8.47 1.15
C GLU A 14 -17.08 -8.95 1.49
N GLN A 15 -17.22 -10.10 2.16
CA GLN A 15 -18.52 -10.61 2.63
C GLN A 15 -19.16 -9.71 3.69
N GLU A 16 -18.35 -9.02 4.49
CA GLU A 16 -18.79 -8.00 5.45
C GLU A 16 -19.17 -6.67 4.77
N GLY A 17 -18.99 -6.55 3.45
CA GLY A 17 -19.38 -5.37 2.65
C GLY A 17 -18.24 -4.42 2.30
N THR A 18 -16.98 -4.76 2.62
CA THR A 18 -15.82 -3.96 2.23
C THR A 18 -15.59 -4.06 0.72
N VAL A 19 -15.37 -2.92 0.07
CA VAL A 19 -15.08 -2.88 -1.38
C VAL A 19 -13.60 -2.58 -1.59
N PHE A 20 -12.85 -3.53 -2.13
CA PHE A 20 -11.47 -3.31 -2.55
C PHE A 20 -11.40 -2.79 -3.99
N ARG A 21 -10.61 -1.74 -4.20
CA ARG A 21 -10.32 -1.15 -5.52
C ARG A 21 -8.80 -1.20 -5.77
N PRO A 22 -8.24 -2.37 -6.14
CA PRO A 22 -6.80 -2.50 -6.38
C PRO A 22 -6.37 -1.74 -7.64
N GLY A 23 -5.07 -1.45 -7.76
CA GLY A 23 -4.50 -0.78 -8.93
C GLY A 23 -4.75 0.74 -9.00
N VAL A 24 -5.07 1.37 -7.86
CA VAL A 24 -5.29 2.81 -7.74
C VAL A 24 -4.26 3.41 -6.77
N ASP A 25 -3.50 4.40 -7.24
CA ASP A 25 -2.57 5.21 -6.44
C ASP A 25 -3.21 6.57 -6.10
N VAL A 26 -3.59 6.76 -4.83
CA VAL A 26 -4.23 8.00 -4.36
C VAL A 26 -3.21 9.15 -4.35
N GLY A 27 -3.57 10.26 -4.99
CA GLY A 27 -2.69 11.40 -5.27
C GLY A 27 -2.11 11.39 -6.68
N ARG A 28 -2.27 10.29 -7.44
CA ARG A 28 -1.94 10.19 -8.86
C ARG A 28 -3.16 9.85 -9.70
N ASP A 29 -3.81 8.73 -9.41
CA ASP A 29 -4.94 8.20 -10.18
C ASP A 29 -6.29 8.71 -9.63
N LEU A 30 -6.32 9.03 -8.34
CA LEU A 30 -7.49 9.56 -7.63
C LEU A 30 -7.07 10.70 -6.71
N ASP A 31 -7.77 11.84 -6.80
CA ASP A 31 -7.51 12.97 -5.91
C ASP A 31 -7.98 12.67 -4.47
N ALA A 32 -7.11 12.97 -3.51
CA ALA A 32 -7.39 12.80 -2.10
C ALA A 32 -8.45 13.78 -1.59
N GLU A 33 -8.58 14.98 -2.18
CA GLU A 33 -9.60 15.95 -1.76
C GLU A 33 -11.00 15.45 -2.07
N ARG A 34 -11.16 14.79 -3.22
CA ARG A 34 -12.41 14.13 -3.61
C ARG A 34 -12.82 13.05 -2.60
N LEU A 35 -11.88 12.22 -2.15
CA LEU A 35 -12.16 11.21 -1.11
C LEU A 35 -12.68 11.82 0.20
N ARG A 36 -12.16 12.99 0.61
CA ARG A 36 -12.67 13.69 1.79
C ARG A 36 -14.06 14.29 1.60
N SER A 37 -14.44 14.62 0.37
CA SER A 37 -15.76 15.17 0.05
C SER A 37 -16.81 14.07 -0.11
N ASP A 38 -16.42 12.92 -0.68
CA ASP A 38 -17.34 11.83 -1.05
C ASP A 38 -17.63 10.88 0.14
N HIS A 39 -16.91 11.01 1.25
CA HIS A 39 -17.02 10.12 2.41
C HIS A 39 -17.10 10.90 3.73
N ASP A 40 -17.85 10.36 4.71
CA ASP A 40 -17.97 10.95 6.05
C ASP A 40 -16.65 10.96 6.82
N ALA A 41 -15.76 10.01 6.52
CA ALA A 41 -14.44 9.88 7.14
C ALA A 41 -13.44 9.21 6.19
N VAL A 42 -12.16 9.52 6.38
CA VAL A 42 -11.04 8.95 5.62
C VAL A 42 -9.96 8.46 6.58
N VAL A 43 -9.50 7.23 6.40
CA VAL A 43 -8.36 6.65 7.14
C VAL A 43 -7.17 6.51 6.18
N VAL A 44 -6.03 7.08 6.55
CA VAL A 44 -4.79 6.97 5.77
C VAL A 44 -3.97 5.79 6.29
N ALA A 45 -3.86 4.74 5.48
CA ALA A 45 -3.15 3.50 5.82
C ALA A 45 -2.16 3.06 4.72
N THR A 46 -1.44 4.02 4.11
CA THR A 46 -0.54 3.80 2.95
C THR A 46 0.83 3.20 3.29
N GLY A 47 1.18 3.12 4.58
CA GLY A 47 2.48 2.62 5.02
C GLY A 47 3.67 3.53 4.62
N ALA A 48 4.88 2.97 4.58
CA ALA A 48 6.11 3.69 4.23
C ALA A 48 6.86 2.97 3.11
N THR A 49 6.66 3.42 1.87
CA THR A 49 7.19 2.77 0.66
C THR A 49 8.58 3.25 0.25
N ARG A 50 9.07 4.33 0.86
CA ARG A 50 10.41 4.87 0.56
C ARG A 50 11.47 4.18 1.42
N PRO A 51 12.38 3.40 0.82
CA PRO A 51 13.46 2.79 1.57
C PRO A 51 14.44 3.84 2.09
N ARG A 52 15.12 3.52 3.19
CA ARG A 52 16.15 4.39 3.76
C ARG A 52 17.47 4.16 3.03
N GLU A 53 18.11 5.25 2.63
CA GLU A 53 19.40 5.18 1.94
C GLU A 53 20.54 5.08 2.95
N LEU A 54 21.52 4.21 2.67
CA LEU A 54 22.71 4.03 3.50
C LEU A 54 23.91 4.65 2.78
N SER A 55 24.48 5.72 3.36
CA SER A 55 25.68 6.36 2.84
C SER A 55 26.94 5.59 3.28
N CYS A 56 27.14 4.39 2.74
CA CYS A 56 28.32 3.59 2.99
C CYS A 56 29.03 3.19 1.69
N GLY A 57 30.30 2.81 1.79
CA GLY A 57 31.03 2.21 0.67
C GLY A 57 30.31 0.96 0.15
N GLY A 58 30.37 0.74 -1.16
CA GLY A 58 29.77 -0.43 -1.81
C GLY A 58 28.26 -0.35 -2.07
N ARG A 59 27.56 0.72 -1.63
CA ARG A 59 26.10 0.86 -1.77
C ARG A 59 25.56 0.74 -3.21
N ARG A 60 26.36 1.12 -4.20
CA ARG A 60 25.99 1.10 -5.64
C ARG A 60 26.56 -0.11 -6.39
N LEU A 61 27.11 -1.11 -5.69
CA LEU A 61 27.60 -2.33 -6.33
C LEU A 61 26.44 -3.15 -6.90
N SER A 62 26.74 -3.89 -7.96
CA SER A 62 25.80 -4.84 -8.55
C SER A 62 25.38 -5.89 -7.51
N GLY A 63 24.09 -6.21 -7.46
CA GLY A 63 23.53 -7.15 -6.48
C GLY A 63 23.10 -6.54 -5.14
N VAL A 64 23.34 -5.24 -4.90
CA VAL A 64 22.84 -4.54 -3.71
C VAL A 64 21.49 -3.88 -4.01
N HIS A 65 20.43 -4.40 -3.40
CA HIS A 65 19.05 -3.92 -3.58
C HIS A 65 18.43 -3.49 -2.26
N HIS A 66 17.51 -2.52 -2.33
CA HIS A 66 16.62 -2.24 -1.20
C HIS A 66 15.68 -3.42 -0.97
N ALA A 67 15.39 -3.73 0.29
CA ALA A 67 14.32 -4.66 0.62
C ALA A 67 12.96 -4.05 0.22
N MET A 68 12.00 -4.93 -0.09
CA MET A 68 10.59 -4.54 -0.26
C MET A 68 9.99 -4.09 1.06
#